data_AF-A0A1W5ZYG4-F1
#
_entry.id   AF-A0A1W5ZYG4-F1
#
_cell.length_a   1.000
_cell.length_b   1.000
_cell.length_c   1.000
_cell.angle_alpha   90.00
_cell.angle_beta   90.00
_cell.angle_gamma   90.00
#
_symmetry.space_group_name_H-M   'P 1'
#
loop_
_entity.id
_entity.type
_entity.pdbx_description
1 polymer ?
#
loop_
_entity_poly.entity_id
_entity_poly.type
_entity_poly.pdbx_seq_one_letter_code
_entity_poly.pdbx_strand_id
1 'polypeptide(L)'
;MDKSEVKKLRWKQWGGLNAFLIVLLAGFEGYLRLNLPPKWLLLGVVVAVVVIVGMQYYQWRTGKIIGLKINRQVQRYEREKIGEKQWNKQLKIGMISLLVFAVLLLLMAFFIPLPSKYHPTIGNYIGSVIGVNIGFLLRIRKIDRSNKEDLKNFSRDMAVRGVGGALLVMAGGAVIIAGAMIFF
;
A
#
# COMPACT_ATOMS: atom_id res chain seq x y z
N MET A 1 1.87 -6.04 25.92
CA MET A 1 0.59 -5.37 25.59
C MET A 1 -0.51 -6.42 25.59
N ASP A 2 -1.64 -6.15 26.23
CA ASP A 2 -2.74 -7.11 26.31
C ASP A 2 -3.44 -7.30 24.94
N LYS A 3 -4.00 -8.49 24.69
CA LYS A 3 -4.71 -8.81 23.43
C LYS A 3 -5.88 -7.87 23.17
N SER A 4 -6.60 -7.46 24.22
CA SER A 4 -7.74 -6.53 24.09
C SER A 4 -7.29 -5.13 23.64
N GLU A 5 -6.16 -4.67 24.17
CA GLU A 5 -5.55 -3.37 23.84
C GLU A 5 -5.03 -3.34 22.39
N VAL A 6 -4.36 -4.41 21.95
CA VAL A 6 -3.93 -4.58 20.55
C VAL A 6 -5.14 -4.48 19.63
N LYS A 7 -6.22 -5.21 19.92
CA LYS A 7 -7.44 -5.21 19.09
C LYS A 7 -8.06 -3.81 18.98
N LYS A 8 -8.11 -3.05 20.07
CA LYS A 8 -8.59 -1.66 20.07
C LYS A 8 -7.72 -0.75 19.19
N LEU A 9 -6.40 -0.90 19.25
CA LEU A 9 -5.48 -0.14 18.42
C LEU A 9 -5.59 -0.51 16.94
N ARG A 10 -5.76 -1.80 16.60
CA ARG A 10 -6.00 -2.26 15.22
C ARG A 10 -7.27 -1.66 14.63
N TRP A 11 -8.36 -1.62 15.40
CA TRP A 11 -9.61 -1.01 14.96
C TRP A 11 -9.47 0.49 14.67
N LYS A 12 -8.77 1.22 15.53
CA LYS A 12 -8.49 2.65 15.30
C LYS A 12 -7.60 2.85 14.08
N GLN A 13 -6.59 2.01 13.89
CA GLN A 13 -5.71 2.05 12.72
C GLN A 13 -6.50 1.76 11.43
N TRP A 14 -7.40 0.78 11.45
CA TRP A 14 -8.27 0.44 10.33
C TRP A 14 -9.21 1.59 9.96
N GLY A 15 -9.86 2.20 10.95
CA GLY A 15 -10.72 3.37 10.74
C GLY A 15 -9.95 4.56 10.16
N GLY A 16 -8.77 4.86 10.71
CA GLY A 16 -7.90 5.92 10.20
C GLY A 16 -7.38 5.65 8.78
N LEU A 17 -7.03 4.40 8.47
CA LEU A 17 -6.62 3.99 7.12
C LEU A 17 -7.75 4.18 6.10
N ASN A 18 -8.97 3.72 6.42
CA ASN A 18 -10.10 3.86 5.51
C ASN A 18 -10.54 5.32 5.36
N ALA A 19 -10.53 6.12 6.43
CA ALA A 19 -10.79 7.55 6.34
C ALA A 19 -9.77 8.25 5.42
N PHE A 20 -8.47 7.94 5.57
CA PHE A 20 -7.43 8.46 4.69
C PHE A 20 -7.64 8.02 3.23
N LEU A 21 -7.97 6.76 2.99
CA LEU A 21 -8.27 6.26 1.64
C LEU A 21 -9.45 6.99 1.01
N ILE A 22 -10.54 7.21 1.74
CA ILE A 22 -11.71 7.94 1.23
C ILE A 22 -11.32 9.35 0.79
N VAL A 23 -10.58 10.08 1.65
CA VAL A 23 -10.11 11.44 1.32
C VAL A 23 -9.20 11.44 0.10
N LEU A 24 -8.25 10.49 0.03
CA LEU A 24 -7.34 10.36 -1.10
C LEU A 24 -8.09 10.08 -2.41
N LEU A 25 -9.02 9.12 -2.39
CA LEU A 25 -9.81 8.75 -3.56
C LEU A 25 -10.75 9.86 -4.00
N ALA A 26 -11.40 10.57 -3.06
CA ALA A 26 -12.20 11.74 -3.37
C ALA A 26 -11.35 12.86 -4.01
N GLY A 27 -10.11 13.05 -3.55
CA GLY A 27 -9.17 13.98 -4.17
C GLY A 27 -8.79 13.58 -5.60
N PHE A 28 -8.55 12.29 -5.84
CA PHE A 28 -8.26 11.77 -7.19
C PHE A 28 -9.47 11.91 -8.13
N GLU A 29 -10.67 11.56 -7.65
CA GLU A 29 -11.92 11.74 -8.38
C GLU A 29 -12.14 13.22 -8.76
N GLY A 30 -11.98 14.13 -7.79
CA GLY A 30 -12.10 15.57 -8.03
C GLY A 30 -11.08 16.08 -9.05
N TYR A 31 -9.82 15.67 -8.93
CA TYR A 31 -8.76 16.02 -9.88
C TYR A 31 -9.11 15.59 -11.32
N LEU A 32 -9.61 14.36 -11.49
CA LEU A 32 -9.98 13.82 -12.80
C LEU A 32 -11.23 14.50 -13.38
N ARG A 33 -12.23 14.83 -12.54
CA ARG A 33 -13.44 15.56 -12.96
C ARG A 33 -13.15 16.98 -13.45
N LEU A 34 -12.09 17.60 -12.96
CA LEU A 34 -11.61 18.90 -13.45
C LEU A 34 -10.90 18.80 -14.82
N ASN A 35 -10.84 17.60 -15.43
CA ASN A 35 -10.13 17.33 -16.68
C ASN A 35 -8.65 17.72 -16.64
N LEU A 36 -8.04 17.66 -15.46
CA LEU A 36 -6.62 17.95 -15.32
C LEU A 36 -5.80 16.78 -15.89
N PRO A 37 -4.63 17.05 -16.50
CA PRO A 37 -3.85 16.01 -17.16
C PRO A 37 -3.48 14.86 -16.21
N PRO A 38 -3.79 13.59 -16.53
CA PRO A 38 -3.49 12.44 -15.67
C PRO A 38 -2.00 12.27 -15.34
N LYS A 39 -1.11 12.77 -16.23
CA LYS A 39 0.34 12.74 -16.01
C LYS A 39 0.76 13.41 -14.69
N TRP A 40 0.15 14.54 -14.32
CA TRP A 40 0.51 15.24 -13.09
C TRP A 40 0.00 14.53 -11.84
N LEU A 41 -1.13 13.81 -11.95
CA LEU A 41 -1.61 12.94 -10.90
C LEU A 41 -0.61 11.82 -10.61
N LEU A 42 -0.11 11.15 -11.66
CA LEU A 42 0.92 10.11 -11.54
C LEU A 42 2.21 10.66 -10.92
N LEU A 43 2.67 11.84 -11.34
CA LEU A 43 3.83 12.50 -10.74
C LEU A 43 3.59 12.84 -9.26
N GLY A 44 2.40 13.32 -8.89
CA GLY A 44 2.03 13.55 -7.51
C GLY A 44 2.09 12.28 -6.65
N VAL A 45 1.61 11.15 -7.20
CA VAL A 45 1.72 9.84 -6.55
C VAL A 45 3.19 9.42 -6.40
N VAL A 46 4.03 9.61 -7.42
CA VAL A 46 5.47 9.32 -7.35
C VAL A 46 6.13 10.11 -6.23
N VAL A 47 5.85 11.42 -6.12
CA VAL A 47 6.37 12.27 -5.04
C VAL A 47 5.92 11.75 -3.68
N ALA A 48 4.63 11.40 -3.52
CA ALA A 48 4.13 10.82 -2.27
C ALA A 48 4.84 9.50 -1.92
N VAL A 49 5.09 8.63 -2.90
CA VAL A 49 5.83 7.37 -2.70
C VAL A 49 7.27 7.65 -2.26
N VAL A 50 7.97 8.59 -2.89
CA VAL A 50 9.34 8.97 -2.51
C VAL A 50 9.40 9.52 -1.09
N VAL A 51 8.42 10.33 -0.68
CA VAL A 51 8.30 10.81 0.70
C VAL A 51 8.12 9.64 1.68
N ILE A 52 7.27 8.65 1.36
CA ILE A 52 7.10 7.45 2.19
C ILE A 52 8.40 6.64 2.26
N VAL A 53 9.12 6.49 1.16
CA VAL A 53 10.44 5.83 1.14
C VAL A 53 11.43 6.57 2.04
N GLY A 54 11.48 7.90 1.97
CA GLY A 54 12.32 8.72 2.84
C GLY A 54 11.98 8.54 4.32
N MET A 55 10.69 8.48 4.66
CA MET A 55 10.25 8.16 6.02
C MET A 55 10.71 6.77 6.45
N GLN A 56 10.54 5.73 5.61
CA GLN A 56 10.99 4.37 5.94
C GLN A 56 12.52 4.29 6.07
N TYR A 57 13.26 5.00 5.22
CA TYR A 57 14.71 5.08 5.29
C TYR A 57 15.16 5.71 6.61
N TYR A 58 14.52 6.82 7.02
CA TYR A 58 14.78 7.43 8.32
C TYR A 58 14.51 6.45 9.47
N GLN A 59 13.39 5.73 9.45
CA GLN A 59 13.08 4.73 10.48
C GLN A 59 14.13 3.61 10.51
N TRP A 60 14.55 3.12 9.34
CA TRP A 60 15.56 2.07 9.23
C TRP A 60 16.92 2.52 9.75
N ARG A 61 17.33 3.77 9.47
CA ARG A 61 18.62 4.31 9.91
C ARG A 61 18.65 4.70 11.38
N THR A 62 17.58 5.28 11.90
CA THR A 62 17.54 5.82 13.28
C THR A 62 16.92 4.87 14.29
N GLY A 63 16.21 3.84 13.83
CA GLY A 63 15.37 2.98 14.68
C GLY A 63 14.16 3.70 15.28
N LYS A 64 13.91 4.98 14.97
CA LYS A 64 12.79 5.76 15.50
C LYS A 64 11.54 5.52 14.68
N ILE A 65 10.43 5.21 15.35
CA ILE A 65 9.14 4.96 14.70
C ILE A 65 8.41 6.28 14.44
N ILE A 66 8.01 6.52 13.18
CA ILE A 66 7.30 7.74 12.75
C ILE A 66 5.80 7.45 12.57
N GLY A 67 4.98 8.48 12.76
CA GLY A 67 3.52 8.45 12.52
C GLY A 67 2.72 8.95 13.72
N LEU A 68 1.39 8.87 13.60
CA LEU A 68 0.45 9.17 14.68
C LEU A 68 0.68 8.26 15.90
N LYS A 69 0.26 8.70 17.09
CA LYS A 69 0.43 7.96 18.36
C LYS A 69 -0.03 6.50 18.27
N ILE A 70 -1.18 6.27 17.63
CA ILE A 70 -1.76 4.94 17.41
C ILE A 70 -0.83 4.08 16.54
N ASN A 71 -0.35 4.63 15.42
CA ASN A 71 0.58 3.94 14.52
C ASN A 71 1.90 3.62 15.21
N ARG A 72 2.41 4.52 16.05
CA ARG A 72 3.64 4.28 16.82
C ARG A 72 3.49 3.12 17.79
N GLN A 73 2.37 3.05 18.51
CA GLN A 73 2.10 1.95 19.46
C GLN A 73 1.98 0.60 18.74
N VAL A 74 1.23 0.56 17.63
CA VAL A 74 1.11 -0.67 16.84
C VAL A 74 2.47 -1.10 16.29
N GLN A 75 3.25 -0.18 15.72
CA GLN A 75 4.57 -0.52 15.16
C GLN A 75 5.56 -1.00 16.22
N ARG A 76 5.51 -0.47 17.45
CA ARG A 76 6.31 -0.99 18.58
C ARG A 76 5.95 -2.44 18.88
N TYR A 77 4.66 -2.71 19.04
CA TYR A 77 4.17 -4.07 19.26
C TYR A 77 4.60 -5.04 18.14
N GLU A 78 4.46 -4.63 16.88
CA GLU A 78 4.85 -5.45 15.73
C GLU A 78 6.36 -5.70 15.70
N ARG A 79 7.17 -4.68 15.96
CA ARG A 79 8.63 -4.79 16.02
C ARG A 79 9.09 -5.73 17.13
N GLU A 80 8.50 -5.63 18.32
CA GLU A 80 8.78 -6.53 19.44
C GLU A 80 8.43 -7.99 19.10
N LYS A 81 7.34 -8.20 18.37
CA LYS A 81 6.86 -9.54 18.01
C LYS A 81 7.63 -10.18 16.86
N ILE A 82 7.90 -9.42 15.81
CA ILE A 82 8.62 -9.86 14.60
C ILE A 82 10.13 -9.97 14.87
N GLY A 83 10.65 -9.14 15.77
CA GLY A 83 12.07 -9.03 16.09
C GLY A 83 12.82 -8.09 15.15
N GLU A 84 13.90 -7.50 15.67
CA GLU A 84 14.65 -6.41 15.03
C GLU A 84 15.18 -6.78 13.63
N LYS A 85 15.74 -7.99 13.49
CA LYS A 85 16.32 -8.46 12.23
C LYS A 85 15.28 -8.53 11.11
N GLN A 86 14.11 -9.09 11.39
CA GLN A 86 13.04 -9.22 10.41
C GLN A 86 12.33 -7.88 10.18
N TRP A 87 12.18 -7.05 11.21
CA TRP A 87 11.67 -5.69 11.07
C TRP A 87 12.51 -4.87 10.08
N ASN A 88 13.83 -4.87 10.24
CA ASN A 88 14.75 -4.16 9.35
C ASN A 88 14.74 -4.73 7.93
N LYS A 89 14.60 -6.05 7.78
CA LYS A 89 14.45 -6.68 6.46
C LYS A 89 13.13 -6.27 5.79
N GLN A 90 12.03 -6.23 6.54
CA GLN A 90 10.73 -5.77 6.03
C GLN A 90 10.79 -4.32 5.57
N LEU A 91 11.41 -3.42 6.35
CA LEU A 91 11.58 -2.02 5.94
C LEU A 91 12.39 -1.90 4.64
N LYS A 92 13.51 -2.64 4.52
CA LYS A 92 14.32 -2.66 3.29
C LYS A 92 13.54 -3.13 2.07
N ILE A 93 12.83 -4.26 2.19
CA ILE A 93 12.02 -4.80 1.10
C ILE A 93 10.92 -3.81 0.74
N GLY A 94 10.24 -3.22 1.74
CA GLY A 94 9.21 -2.21 1.53
C GLY A 94 9.71 -1.00 0.74
N MET A 95 10.88 -0.46 1.10
CA MET A 95 11.51 0.65 0.36
C MET A 95 11.82 0.26 -1.08
N ILE A 96 12.44 -0.90 -1.31
CA ILE A 96 12.79 -1.37 -2.66
C ILE A 96 11.51 -1.55 -3.50
N SER A 97 10.48 -2.20 -2.95
CA SER A 97 9.21 -2.40 -3.65
C SER A 97 8.53 -1.07 -4.00
N LEU A 98 8.55 -0.08 -3.09
CA LEU A 98 8.02 1.25 -3.35
C LEU A 98 8.82 2.00 -4.42
N LEU A 99 10.15 1.89 -4.41
CA LEU A 99 10.99 2.50 -5.44
C LEU A 99 10.74 1.88 -6.82
N VAL A 100 10.67 0.56 -6.91
CA VAL A 100 10.30 -0.14 -8.16
C VAL A 100 8.94 0.34 -8.65
N PHE A 101 7.95 0.42 -7.74
CA PHE A 101 6.63 0.95 -8.08
C PHE A 101 6.66 2.40 -8.57
N ALA A 102 7.45 3.27 -7.93
CA ALA A 102 7.62 4.66 -8.37
C ALA A 102 8.25 4.76 -9.77
N VAL A 103 9.26 3.93 -10.07
CA VAL A 103 9.87 3.87 -11.41
C VAL A 103 8.86 3.41 -12.45
N LEU A 104 8.05 2.39 -12.15
CA LEU A 104 6.99 1.93 -13.06
C LEU A 104 5.98 3.05 -13.34
N LEU A 105 5.54 3.78 -12.31
CA LEU A 105 4.63 4.92 -12.49
C LEU A 105 5.24 6.04 -13.34
N LEU A 106 6.53 6.33 -13.18
CA LEU A 106 7.25 7.29 -14.02
C LEU A 106 7.28 6.81 -15.48
N LEU A 107 7.62 5.54 -15.72
CA LEU A 107 7.60 4.98 -17.07
C LEU A 107 6.21 5.09 -17.70
N MET A 108 5.15 4.79 -16.95
CA MET A 108 3.77 4.96 -17.43
C MET A 108 3.45 6.42 -17.74
N ALA A 109 3.92 7.38 -16.94
CA ALA A 109 3.63 8.80 -17.12
C ALA A 109 4.29 9.41 -18.37
N PHE A 110 5.45 8.88 -18.79
CA PHE A 110 6.23 9.44 -19.91
C PHE A 110 6.14 8.64 -21.21
N PHE A 111 5.98 7.31 -21.13
CA PHE A 111 6.09 6.43 -22.31
C PHE A 111 4.75 5.84 -22.75
N ILE A 112 3.72 5.84 -21.88
CA ILE A 112 2.40 5.35 -22.26
C ILE A 112 1.51 6.56 -22.61
N PRO A 113 0.93 6.60 -23.82
CA PRO A 113 -0.02 7.66 -24.16
C PRO A 113 -1.26 7.51 -23.27
N LEU A 114 -1.39 8.44 -22.32
CA LEU A 114 -2.56 8.51 -21.44
C LEU A 114 -3.67 9.29 -22.15
N PRO A 115 -4.94 8.86 -22.01
CA PRO A 115 -6.05 9.60 -22.58
C PRO A 115 -6.09 11.01 -21.98
N SER A 116 -6.35 12.01 -22.84
CA SER A 116 -6.43 13.41 -22.45
C SER A 116 -7.61 13.69 -21.51
N LYS A 117 -8.64 12.85 -21.57
CA LYS A 117 -9.78 12.83 -20.67
C LYS A 117 -9.97 11.42 -20.13
N TYR A 118 -10.10 11.31 -18.82
CA TYR A 118 -10.40 10.05 -18.16
C TYR A 118 -11.64 10.24 -17.31
N HIS A 119 -12.65 9.42 -17.56
CA HIS A 119 -13.88 9.42 -16.79
C HIS A 119 -13.80 8.28 -15.75
N PRO A 120 -13.40 8.58 -14.51
CA PRO A 120 -13.38 7.56 -13.48
C PRO A 120 -14.80 7.06 -13.20
N THR A 121 -14.92 5.75 -12.97
CA THR A 121 -16.12 5.16 -12.39
C THR A 121 -15.81 4.70 -10.97
N ILE A 122 -16.84 4.61 -10.12
CA ILE A 122 -16.69 4.09 -8.75
C ILE A 122 -16.03 2.70 -8.76
N GLY A 123 -16.32 1.88 -9.78
CA GLY A 123 -15.72 0.56 -9.99
C GLY A 123 -14.19 0.58 -10.03
N ASN A 124 -13.61 1.67 -10.55
CA ASN A 124 -12.16 1.82 -10.70
C ASN A 124 -11.44 1.90 -9.34
N TYR A 125 -12.15 2.31 -8.29
CA TYR A 125 -11.60 2.50 -6.94
C TYR A 125 -11.92 1.35 -5.99
N ILE A 126 -13.00 0.60 -6.23
CA ILE A 126 -13.43 -0.53 -5.38
C ILE A 126 -12.29 -1.55 -5.25
N GLY A 127 -11.63 -1.89 -6.36
CA GLY A 127 -10.51 -2.83 -6.35
C GLY A 127 -9.37 -2.38 -5.44
N SER A 128 -9.02 -1.09 -5.47
CA SER A 128 -7.97 -0.53 -4.61
C SER A 128 -8.36 -0.58 -3.12
N VAL A 129 -9.61 -0.22 -2.78
CA VAL A 129 -10.09 -0.26 -1.39
C VAL A 129 -10.11 -1.69 -0.85
N ILE A 130 -10.62 -2.64 -1.65
CA ILE A 130 -10.64 -4.06 -1.29
C ILE A 130 -9.20 -4.57 -1.09
N GLY A 131 -8.30 -4.29 -2.05
CA GLY A 131 -6.91 -4.72 -1.99
C GLY A 131 -6.19 -4.23 -0.75
N VAL A 132 -6.34 -2.95 -0.39
CA VAL A 132 -5.72 -2.37 0.81
C VAL A 132 -6.29 -3.01 2.09
N ASN A 133 -7.61 -3.19 2.17
CA ASN A 133 -8.24 -3.81 3.34
C ASN A 133 -7.87 -5.28 3.51
N ILE A 134 -7.83 -6.07 2.42
CA ILE A 134 -7.36 -7.46 2.44
C ILE A 134 -5.90 -7.51 2.90
N GLY A 135 -5.03 -6.69 2.33
CA GLY A 135 -3.62 -6.63 2.71
C GLY A 135 -3.42 -6.31 4.19
N PHE A 136 -4.20 -5.36 4.71
CA PHE A 136 -4.21 -4.99 6.13
C PHE A 136 -4.63 -6.17 7.02
N LEU A 137 -5.74 -6.85 6.67
CA LEU A 137 -6.25 -7.99 7.42
C LEU A 137 -5.29 -9.18 7.40
N LEU A 138 -4.67 -9.49 6.25
CA LEU A 138 -3.70 -10.57 6.12
C LEU A 138 -2.47 -10.32 6.99
N ARG A 139 -1.99 -9.07 7.04
CA ARG A 139 -0.87 -8.67 7.89
C ARG A 139 -1.21 -8.83 9.37
N ILE A 140 -2.37 -8.34 9.80
CA ILE A 140 -2.82 -8.49 11.19
C ILE A 140 -2.95 -9.95 11.55
N ARG A 141 -3.63 -10.76 10.72
CA ARG A 141 -3.82 -12.19 11.00
C ARG A 141 -2.49 -12.92 11.14
N LYS A 142 -1.53 -12.65 10.24
CA LYS A 142 -0.19 -13.26 10.31
C LYS A 142 0.55 -12.80 11.57
N ILE A 143 0.61 -11.50 11.86
CA ILE A 143 1.36 -11.00 13.02
C ILE A 143 0.71 -11.43 14.32
N ASP A 144 -0.60 -11.24 14.49
CA ASP A 144 -1.26 -11.39 15.78
C ASP A 144 -1.47 -12.87 16.16
N ARG A 145 -1.57 -13.80 15.20
CA ARG A 145 -1.74 -15.24 15.46
C ARG A 145 -0.45 -16.06 15.49
N SER A 146 0.64 -15.56 14.90
CA SER A 146 1.90 -16.31 14.80
C SER A 146 2.79 -16.18 16.05
N ASN A 147 3.57 -17.23 16.28
CA ASN A 147 4.68 -17.23 17.24
C ASN A 147 5.97 -16.70 16.60
N LYS A 148 7.03 -16.51 17.40
CA LYS A 148 8.33 -15.98 16.89
C LYS A 148 8.93 -16.86 15.79
N GLU A 149 8.77 -18.18 15.87
CA GLU A 149 9.28 -19.12 14.87
C GLU A 149 8.59 -18.95 13.51
N ASP A 150 7.26 -18.83 13.51
CA ASP A 150 6.46 -18.59 12.30
C ASP A 150 6.79 -17.26 11.59
N LEU A 151 7.35 -16.31 12.34
CA LEU A 151 7.72 -14.98 11.87
C LEU A 151 9.17 -14.90 11.34
N LYS A 152 9.94 -15.98 11.45
CA LYS A 152 11.34 -16.03 10.97
C LYS A 152 11.46 -15.73 9.47
N ASN A 153 10.44 -16.07 8.68
CA ASN A 153 10.38 -15.79 7.24
C ASN A 153 9.37 -14.69 6.86
N PHE A 154 8.86 -13.94 7.83
CA PHE A 154 7.77 -12.97 7.64
C PHE A 154 8.02 -12.00 6.47
N SER A 155 9.23 -11.44 6.38
CA SER A 155 9.58 -10.47 5.33
C SER A 155 9.49 -11.06 3.92
N ARG A 156 9.87 -12.35 3.76
CA ARG A 156 9.79 -13.06 2.47
C ARG A 156 8.34 -13.40 2.14
N ASP A 157 7.59 -13.92 3.10
CA ASP A 157 6.17 -14.28 2.91
C ASP A 157 5.35 -13.07 2.45
N MET A 158 5.56 -11.92 3.09
CA MET A 158 4.88 -10.68 2.73
C MET A 158 5.29 -10.16 1.35
N ALA A 159 6.57 -10.29 0.98
CA ALA A 159 7.05 -9.92 -0.35
C ALA A 159 6.41 -10.78 -1.44
N VAL A 160 6.40 -12.11 -1.26
CA VAL A 160 5.79 -13.06 -2.21
C VAL A 160 4.30 -12.80 -2.36
N ARG A 161 3.58 -12.57 -1.26
CA ARG A 161 2.15 -12.21 -1.29
C ARG A 161 1.91 -10.87 -1.97
N GLY A 162 2.79 -9.88 -1.76
CA GLY A 162 2.72 -8.59 -2.43
C GLY A 162 2.88 -8.72 -3.95
N VAL A 163 3.91 -9.45 -4.40
CA VAL A 163 4.16 -9.70 -5.82
C VAL A 163 3.04 -10.52 -6.45
N GLY A 164 2.60 -11.61 -5.80
CA GLY A 164 1.50 -12.44 -6.28
C GLY A 164 0.17 -11.66 -6.36
N GLY A 165 -0.11 -10.81 -5.37
CA GLY A 165 -1.28 -9.92 -5.39
C GLY A 165 -1.22 -8.92 -6.55
N ALA A 166 -0.06 -8.30 -6.79
CA ALA A 166 0.12 -7.39 -7.92
C ALA A 166 -0.09 -8.09 -9.28
N LEU A 167 0.46 -9.29 -9.44
CA LEU A 167 0.29 -10.10 -10.66
C LEU A 167 -1.19 -10.46 -10.91
N LEU A 168 -1.92 -10.84 -9.86
CA LEU A 168 -3.36 -11.14 -9.98
C LEU A 168 -4.19 -9.92 -10.39
N VAL A 169 -3.87 -8.72 -9.86
CA VAL A 169 -4.54 -7.49 -10.26
C VAL A 169 -4.21 -7.13 -11.72
N MET A 170 -2.95 -7.30 -12.14
CA MET A 170 -2.57 -7.08 -13.55
C MET A 170 -3.24 -8.07 -14.49
N ALA A 171 -3.31 -9.35 -14.12
CA ALA A 171 -4.00 -10.39 -14.91
C ALA A 171 -5.51 -10.13 -14.98
N GLY A 172 -6.15 -9.78 -13.85
CA GLY A 172 -7.57 -9.43 -13.81
C GLY A 172 -7.89 -8.17 -14.62
N GLY A 173 -7.04 -7.15 -14.55
CA GLY A 173 -7.14 -5.94 -15.38
C GLY A 173 -6.99 -6.22 -16.86
N ALA A 174 -6.04 -7.09 -17.25
CA ALA A 174 -5.87 -7.52 -18.63
C ALA A 174 -7.08 -8.29 -19.17
N VAL A 175 -7.73 -9.13 -18.36
CA VAL A 175 -8.96 -9.85 -18.73
C VAL A 175 -10.14 -8.90 -18.91
N ILE A 176 -10.27 -7.87 -18.07
CA ILE A 176 -11.33 -6.85 -18.21
C ILE A 176 -11.11 -6.01 -19.48
N ILE A 177 -9.86 -5.64 -19.78
CA ILE A 177 -9.51 -4.89 -21.00
C ILE A 177 -9.71 -5.75 -22.25
N ALA A 178 -9.29 -7.02 -22.23
CA ALA A 178 -9.52 -7.96 -23.33
C ALA A 178 -11.01 -8.26 -23.55
N GLY A 179 -11.77 -8.41 -22.46
CA GLY A 179 -13.22 -8.57 -22.51
C GLY A 179 -13.91 -7.33 -23.10
N ALA A 180 -13.51 -6.12 -22.68
CA ALA A 180 -14.05 -4.88 -23.22
C ALA A 180 -13.74 -4.71 -24.72
N MET A 181 -12.58 -5.17 -25.20
CA MET A 181 -12.22 -5.14 -26.63
C MET A 181 -12.96 -6.18 -27.49
N ILE A 182 -13.61 -7.20 -26.89
CA ILE A 182 -14.43 -8.17 -27.62
C ILE A 182 -15.87 -7.64 -27.84
N PHE A 183 -16.26 -6.59 -27.10
CA PHE A 183 -17.60 -5.99 -27.15
C PHE A 183 -17.66 -4.61 -27.83
N PHE A 184 -16.58 -4.18 -28.49
CA PHE A 184 -16.51 -3.01 -29.38
C PHE A 184 -15.94 -3.42 -30.74
#